data_AF-A0A016TP44-F1
#
_entry.id   AF-A0A016TP44-F1
#
_cell.length_a   1.000
_cell.length_b   1.000
_cell.length_c   1.000
_cell.angle_alpha   90.00
_cell.angle_beta   90.00
_cell.angle_gamma   90.00
#
_symmetry.space_group_name_H-M   'P 1'
#
loop_
_entity.id
_entity.type
_entity.pdbx_description
1 polymer ?
#
loop_
_entity_poly.entity_id
_entity_poly.type
_entity_poly.pdbx_seq_one_letter_code
_entity_poly.pdbx_strand_id
1 'polypeptide(L)' 'MPTVNSVLGPLSRREEEEVTAALARMKNGKSPGPDNLPSEVCKIAEGAGTPWLSSFFNKIVAERKLPNS' A
#
# COMPACT_ATOMS: atom_id res chain seq x y z
N MET A 1 -23.75 -17.59 -4.76
CA MET A 1 -22.91 -16.39 -4.78
C MET A 1 -21.95 -16.50 -3.61
N PRO A 2 -20.62 -16.64 -3.78
CA PRO A 2 -19.73 -16.65 -2.64
C PRO A 2 -19.57 -15.21 -2.13
N THR A 3 -20.01 -15.00 -0.90
CA THR A 3 -19.88 -13.75 -0.14
C THR A 3 -18.41 -13.45 0.09
N VAL A 4 -17.94 -12.32 -0.46
CA VAL A 4 -16.61 -11.81 -0.16
C VAL A 4 -16.62 -11.39 1.30
N ASN A 5 -15.88 -12.10 2.15
CA ASN A 5 -15.69 -11.70 3.54
C ASN A 5 -14.90 -10.38 3.54
N SER A 6 -15.60 -9.26 3.61
CA SER A 6 -14.99 -7.95 3.85
C SER A 6 -14.30 -7.99 5.20
N VAL A 7 -12.98 -8.14 5.20
CA VAL A 7 -12.15 -7.93 6.37
C VAL A 7 -12.19 -6.43 6.70
N LEU A 8 -13.20 -6.04 7.47
CA LEU A 8 -13.26 -4.77 8.18
C LEU A 8 -13.10 -5.09 9.66
N GLY A 9 -11.90 -5.56 10.02
CA GLY A 9 -11.40 -5.34 11.37
C GLY A 9 -11.16 -3.84 11.58
N PRO A 10 -10.88 -3.37 12.81
CA PRO A 10 -10.41 -2.01 13.03
C PRO A 10 -9.27 -1.76 12.04
N LEU A 11 -9.40 -0.76 11.17
CA LEU A 11 -8.30 -0.33 10.33
C LEU A 11 -7.33 0.37 11.27
N SER A 12 -6.59 -0.43 12.03
CA SER A 12 -5.45 0.03 12.80
C SER A 12 -4.63 0.85 11.83
N ARG A 13 -4.41 2.11 12.19
CA ARG A 13 -3.53 3.04 11.49
C ARG A 13 -2.35 2.25 10.93
N ARG A 14 -2.15 2.25 9.61
CA ARG A 14 -1.07 1.45 9.02
C ARG A 14 0.24 1.98 9.56
N GLU A 15 0.86 1.18 10.42
CA GLU A 15 2.14 1.52 10.99
C GLU A 15 3.21 1.39 9.91
N GLU A 16 4.27 2.18 10.04
CA GLU A 16 5.40 2.16 9.09
C GLU A 16 5.99 0.75 8.97
N GLU A 17 5.94 -0.03 10.05
CA GLU A 17 6.35 -1.44 10.07
C GLU A 17 5.50 -2.32 9.15
N GLU A 18 4.17 -2.15 9.14
CA GLU A 18 3.28 -2.90 8.25
C GLU A 18 3.58 -2.57 6.79
N VAL A 19 3.80 -1.29 6.48
CA VAL A 19 4.13 -0.83 5.13
C VAL A 19 5.49 -1.40 4.71
N THR A 20 6.49 -1.36 5.58
CA THR A 20 7.82 -1.94 5.32
C THR A 20 7.72 -3.45 5.06
N ALA A 21 7.01 -4.18 5.92
CA ALA A 21 6.82 -5.61 5.77
C ALA A 21 6.06 -5.96 4.47
N ALA A 22 5.08 -5.15 4.07
CA ALA A 22 4.37 -5.31 2.82
C ALA A 22 5.29 -5.09 1.60
N LEU A 23 6.10 -4.02 1.61
CA LEU A 23 7.08 -3.74 0.56
C LEU A 23 8.10 -4.89 0.41
N ALA A 24 8.64 -5.37 1.53
CA ALA A 24 9.58 -6.49 1.54
C ALA A 24 9.00 -7.78 0.94
N ARG A 25 7.68 -8.00 1.10
CA ARG A 25 6.96 -9.18 0.58
C ARG A 25 6.61 -9.10 -0.90
N MET A 26 6.72 -7.93 -1.53
CA MET A 26 6.45 -7.79 -2.97
C MET A 26 7.47 -8.64 -3.77
N LYS A 27 7.04 -9.27 -4.87
CA LYS A 27 7.92 -10.09 -5.71
C LYS A 27 8.40 -9.30 -6.91
N ASN A 28 9.70 -9.36 -7.20
CA ASN A 28 10.30 -8.74 -8.38
C ASN A 28 9.88 -9.47 -9.66
N GLY A 29 10.03 -8.80 -10.80
CA GLY A 29 9.75 -9.36 -12.13
C GLY A 29 8.27 -9.65 -12.38
N LYS A 30 7.37 -8.97 -11.66
CA LYS A 30 5.93 -9.00 -11.91
C LYS A 30 5.59 -8.04 -13.04
N SER A 31 4.59 -8.41 -13.85
CA SER A 31 4.06 -7.53 -14.89
C SER A 31 3.60 -6.21 -14.25
N PRO A 32 4.01 -5.04 -14.77
CA PRO A 32 3.51 -3.76 -14.32
C PRO A 32 1.98 -3.67 -14.43
N GLY A 33 1.38 -2.85 -13.57
CA GLY A 33 -0.04 -2.52 -13.65
C GLY A 33 -0.36 -1.60 -14.83
N PRO A 34 -1.61 -1.12 -14.93
CA PRO A 34 -2.01 -0.10 -15.93
C PRO A 34 -1.25 1.23 -15.80
N ASP A 35 -0.64 1.47 -14.63
CA ASP A 35 0.28 2.57 -14.37
C ASP A 35 1.67 2.38 -15.00
N ASN A 36 1.94 1.19 -15.55
CA ASN A 36 3.21 0.79 -16.12
C ASN A 36 4.39 0.87 -15.13
N LEU A 37 4.11 0.83 -13.83
CA LEU A 37 5.13 0.86 -12.78
C LEU A 37 5.42 -0.57 -12.27
N PRO A 38 6.69 -1.02 -12.28
CA PRO A 38 7.06 -2.31 -11.71
C PRO A 38 7.05 -2.25 -10.18
N SER A 39 6.88 -3.41 -9.54
CA SER A 39 6.82 -3.56 -8.07
C SER A 39 8.05 -3.00 -7.35
N GLU A 40 9.18 -2.96 -8.04
CA GLU A 40 10.48 -2.49 -7.62
C GLU A 40 10.46 -0.98 -7.32
N VAL A 41 9.60 -0.21 -7.98
CA VAL A 41 9.44 1.23 -7.69
C VAL A 41 8.92 1.44 -6.27
N CYS A 42 7.94 0.63 -5.83
CA CYS A 42 7.46 0.69 -4.46
C CYS A 42 8.54 0.25 -3.47
N LYS A 43 9.38 -0.72 -3.82
CA LYS A 43 10.50 -1.15 -2.98
C LYS A 43 11.60 -0.10 -2.85
N ILE A 44 11.81 0.75 -3.85
CA ILE A 44 12.75 1.89 -3.75
C ILE A 44 12.31 2.87 -2.66
N ALA A 45 11.00 2.95 -2.38
CA ALA A 45 10.47 3.78 -1.31
C ALA A 45 10.66 3.16 0.09
N GLU A 46 11.15 1.92 0.20
CA GLU A 46 11.53 1.33 1.48
C GLU A 46 12.58 2.20 2.19
N GLY A 47 12.47 2.35 3.51
CA GLY A 47 13.24 3.33 4.26
C GLY A 47 12.63 4.74 4.14
N ALA A 48 13.31 5.67 3.47
CA ALA A 48 12.98 7.10 3.51
C ALA A 48 11.58 7.46 2.92
N GLY A 49 11.02 6.62 2.05
CA GLY A 49 9.69 6.81 1.47
C GLY A 49 8.55 6.17 2.27
N THR A 50 8.86 5.32 3.25
CA THR A 50 7.87 4.57 4.04
C THR A 50 6.94 5.49 4.85
N PRO A 51 7.43 6.56 5.52
CA PRO A 51 6.56 7.50 6.22
C PRO A 51 5.53 8.16 5.28
N TRP A 52 5.96 8.51 4.07
CA TRP A 52 5.08 9.10 3.06
C TRP A 52 4.02 8.09 2.59
N LEU A 53 4.43 6.85 2.28
CA LEU A 53 3.50 5.79 1.88
C LEU A 53 2.49 5.45 2.98
N SER A 54 2.92 5.35 4.24
CA SER A 54 2.02 5.14 5.37
C SER A 54 0.99 6.27 5.47
N SER A 55 1.42 7.53 5.39
CA SER A 55 0.52 8.68 5.40
C SER A 55 -0.48 8.65 4.23
N PHE A 56 0.00 8.36 3.02
CA PHE A 56 -0.83 8.26 1.81
C PHE A 56 -1.91 7.17 1.94
N PHE A 57 -1.53 5.96 2.35
CA PHE A 57 -2.47 4.85 2.53
C PHE A 57 -3.48 5.10 3.66
N ASN A 58 -3.04 5.76 4.74
CA ASN A 58 -3.93 6.16 5.83
C ASN A 58 -4.94 7.20 5.36
N LYS A 59 -4.52 8.16 4.53
CA LYS A 59 -5.40 9.17 3.94
C LYS A 59 -6.42 8.55 2.98
N ILE A 60 -6.02 7.61 2.11
CA ILE A 60 -6.95 6.86 1.24
C ILE A 60 -8.00 6.13 2.08
N VAL A 61 -7.58 5.47 3.15
CA VAL A 61 -8.50 4.70 4.00
C VAL A 61 -9.50 5.62 4.72
N ALA A 62 -9.02 6.75 5.24
CA ALA A 62 -9.85 7.72 5.94
C ALA A 62 -10.85 8.41 5.01
N GLU A 63 -10.40 8.88 3.85
CA GLU A 63 -11.20 9.70 2.93
C GLU A 63 -11.97 8.86 1.90
N ARG A 64 -11.63 7.57 1.76
CA ARG A 64 -12.16 6.65 0.73
C ARG A 64 -11.99 7.19 -0.70
N LYS A 65 -11.00 8.06 -0.90
CA LYS A 65 -10.67 8.73 -2.15
C LYS A 65 -9.16 8.76 -2.33
N LEU A 66 -8.72 8.88 -3.57
CA LEU A 66 -7.31 9.16 -3.86
C LEU A 66 -6.97 10.57 -3.37
N PRO A 67 -5.92 10.75 -2.55
CA PRO A 67 -5.44 12.07 -2.18
C PRO A 67 -5.04 12.84 -3.42
N ASN A 68 -5.55 14.06 -3.55
CA ASN A 68 -4.98 15.01 -4.48
C ASN A 68 -3.58 15.41 -3.97
N SER A 69 -2.64 15.57 -4.91
CA SER A 69 -1.31 16.10 -4.62
C SER A 69 -1.37 17.54 -4.14
#